data_AF-A0A2E0TG86-F1
#
_entry.id   AF-A0A2E0TG86-F1
#
_cell.length_a   1.000
_cell.length_b   1.000
_cell.length_c   1.000
_cell.angle_alpha   90.00
_cell.angle_beta   90.00
_cell.angle_gamma   90.00
#
_symmetry.space_group_name_H-M   'P 1'
#
loop_
_entity.id
_entity.type
_entity.pdbx_description
1 polymer ?
#
loop_
_entity_poly.entity_id
_entity_poly.type
_entity_poly.pdbx_seq_one_letter_code
_entity_poly.pdbx_strand_id
1 'polypeptide(L)'
;MRLRLLPFLAFLTFLALPLAGCGDVENVIDCNDICEDAEDCFGEDFDRSDCIDACEDQPDSEIDECDACLDSEGMGCAECTLQCAPLGF
;
A
#
# COMPACT_ATOMS: atom_id res chain seq x y z
N MET A 1 13.03 -59.09 3.27
CA MET A 1 14.15 -58.14 3.44
C MET A 1 15.09 -58.25 2.24
N ARG A 2 15.66 -57.11 1.83
CA ARG A 2 16.71 -56.89 0.80
C ARG A 2 16.20 -56.44 -0.57
N LEU A 3 15.84 -55.16 -0.67
CA LEU A 3 16.30 -54.35 -1.81
C LEU A 3 17.53 -53.57 -1.34
N ARG A 4 18.54 -53.58 -2.19
CA ARG A 4 19.96 -53.34 -1.89
C ARG A 4 20.25 -51.85 -1.79
N LEU A 5 20.98 -51.45 -0.75
CA LEU A 5 21.81 -50.25 -0.74
C LEU A 5 22.79 -50.33 -1.92
N LEU A 6 22.75 -49.36 -2.82
CA LEU A 6 23.93 -48.97 -3.58
C LEU A 6 24.12 -47.43 -3.48
N PRO A 7 25.28 -46.99 -2.96
CA PRO A 7 25.60 -45.61 -2.63
C PRO A 7 26.27 -44.92 -3.81
N PHE A 8 25.95 -43.65 -4.09
CA PHE A 8 26.83 -42.80 -4.90
C PHE A 8 26.63 -41.33 -4.51
N LEU A 9 27.43 -40.93 -3.53
CA LEU A 9 27.82 -39.56 -3.24
C LEU A 9 28.61 -39.03 -4.44
N ALA A 10 27.99 -38.18 -5.25
CA ALA A 10 28.65 -37.34 -6.25
C ALA A 10 27.69 -36.19 -6.57
N PHE A 11 27.89 -34.97 -6.08
CA PHE A 11 28.92 -33.99 -6.47
C PHE A 11 28.13 -32.78 -7.02
N LEU A 12 28.54 -31.57 -6.62
CA LEU A 12 28.19 -30.27 -7.21
C LEU A 12 26.94 -29.52 -6.71
N THR A 13 27.18 -28.74 -5.65
CA THR A 13 27.07 -27.26 -5.68
C THR A 13 26.78 -26.64 -7.05
N PHE A 14 25.62 -25.97 -7.17
CA PHE A 14 25.25 -24.89 -8.11
C PHE A 14 23.79 -24.56 -7.71
N LEU A 15 23.31 -23.40 -7.29
CA LEU A 15 23.63 -21.96 -7.35
C LEU A 15 22.91 -21.34 -6.14
N ALA A 16 23.51 -20.47 -5.32
CA ALA A 16 23.42 -19.01 -5.51
C ALA A 16 22.01 -18.50 -5.87
N LEU A 17 21.30 -17.96 -4.87
CA LEU A 17 20.29 -16.89 -4.84
C LEU A 17 19.28 -16.75 -6.02
N PRO A 18 18.04 -16.43 -5.68
CA PRO A 18 17.63 -15.02 -5.72
C PRO A 18 17.36 -14.56 -4.27
N LEU A 19 17.89 -13.45 -3.75
CA LEU A 19 17.50 -12.08 -4.09
C LEU A 19 16.02 -11.93 -4.47
N ALA A 20 15.13 -12.62 -3.76
CA ALA A 20 13.69 -12.36 -3.83
C ALA A 20 13.21 -12.10 -2.40
N GLY A 21 13.50 -10.91 -1.89
CA GLY A 21 13.15 -10.57 -0.51
C GLY A 21 13.54 -9.17 -0.09
N CYS A 22 13.43 -8.21 -0.99
CA CYS A 22 13.35 -6.76 -0.77
C CYS A 22 12.85 -6.23 -2.12
N GLY A 23 11.64 -6.63 -2.53
CA GLY A 23 10.93 -5.77 -3.47
C GLY A 23 10.69 -4.49 -2.68
N ASP A 24 11.18 -3.36 -3.17
CA ASP A 24 10.54 -2.09 -2.88
C ASP A 24 9.04 -2.37 -2.99
N VAL A 25 8.34 -2.36 -1.86
CA VAL A 25 6.89 -2.21 -1.89
C VAL A 25 6.75 -0.80 -2.40
N GLU A 26 6.68 -0.66 -3.72
CA GLU A 26 6.16 0.53 -4.36
C GLU A 26 4.83 0.76 -3.65
N ASN A 27 4.79 1.76 -2.76
CA ASN A 27 3.58 2.16 -2.07
C ASN A 27 2.74 2.82 -3.16
N VAL A 28 2.00 1.99 -3.89
CA VAL A 28 1.13 2.46 -4.97
C VAL A 28 -0.02 3.14 -4.25
N ILE A 29 -0.02 4.47 -4.28
CA ILE A 29 -1.14 5.28 -3.84
C ILE A 29 -2.37 4.84 -4.65
N ASP A 30 -3.34 4.22 -3.98
CA ASP A 30 -4.64 3.92 -4.58
C ASP A 30 -5.59 5.06 -4.21
N CYS A 31 -5.61 6.10 -5.06
CA CYS A 31 -6.51 7.24 -4.90
C CYS A 31 -7.97 6.84 -4.75
N ASN A 32 -8.36 5.68 -5.30
CA ASN A 32 -9.73 5.21 -5.21
C ASN A 32 -10.07 4.75 -3.79
N ASP A 33 -9.14 4.04 -3.14
CA ASP A 33 -9.29 3.58 -1.75
C ASP A 33 -9.23 4.78 -0.79
N ILE A 34 -8.26 5.68 -0.94
CA ILE A 34 -8.11 6.86 -0.06
C ILE A 34 -9.33 7.78 -0.13
N CYS A 35 -9.86 8.01 -1.34
CA CYS A 35 -11.04 8.83 -1.51
C CYS A 35 -12.33 8.13 -1.05
N GLU A 36 -12.37 6.80 -1.04
CA GLU A 36 -13.46 6.03 -0.43
C GLU A 36 -13.42 6.15 1.09
N ASP A 37 -12.24 5.98 1.70
CA ASP A 37 -12.05 6.18 3.13
C ASP A 37 -12.37 7.62 3.54
N ALA A 38 -11.99 8.60 2.72
CA ALA A 38 -12.37 9.99 2.93
C ALA A 38 -13.89 10.20 2.80
N GLU A 39 -14.57 9.63 1.79
CA GLU A 39 -16.04 9.70 1.68
C GLU A 39 -16.73 9.09 2.89
N ASP A 40 -16.27 7.92 3.34
CA ASP A 40 -16.80 7.24 4.53
C ASP A 40 -16.57 8.06 5.81
N CYS A 41 -15.48 8.83 5.86
CA CYS A 41 -15.14 9.67 7.00
C CYS A 41 -15.93 10.99 7.02
N PHE A 42 -15.92 11.73 5.91
CA PHE A 42 -16.45 13.09 5.80
C PHE A 42 -17.93 13.12 5.41
N GLY A 43 -18.45 12.02 4.89
CA GLY A 43 -19.85 11.81 4.54
C GLY A 43 -20.17 12.16 3.09
N GLU A 44 -21.45 11.97 2.77
CA GLU A 44 -22.03 12.06 1.41
C GLU A 44 -21.94 13.44 0.72
N ASP A 45 -21.55 14.50 1.43
CA ASP A 45 -21.25 15.81 0.84
C ASP A 45 -19.83 15.87 0.23
N PHE A 46 -19.00 14.85 0.47
CA PHE A 46 -17.66 14.72 -0.10
C PHE A 46 -17.74 14.19 -1.54
N ASP A 47 -17.18 14.94 -2.50
CA ASP A 47 -17.17 14.51 -3.90
C ASP A 47 -15.96 13.61 -4.17
N ARG A 48 -16.21 12.29 -4.11
CA ARG A 48 -15.20 11.27 -4.40
C ARG A 48 -14.62 11.36 -5.81
N SER A 49 -15.38 11.86 -6.79
CA SER A 49 -14.87 12.00 -8.16
C SER A 49 -13.85 13.14 -8.22
N ASP A 50 -14.19 14.28 -7.63
CA ASP A 50 -13.26 15.42 -7.54
C ASP A 50 -12.03 15.08 -6.69
N CYS A 51 -12.20 14.27 -5.64
CA CYS A 51 -11.08 13.75 -4.84
C CYS A 51 -10.11 12.90 -5.65
N ILE A 52 -10.61 11.98 -6.48
CA ILE A 52 -9.76 11.12 -7.32
C ILE A 52 -8.99 11.99 -8.33
N ASP A 53 -9.68 12.92 -8.99
CA ASP A 53 -9.03 13.85 -9.93
C ASP A 53 -7.94 14.69 -9.24
N ALA A 54 -8.20 15.16 -8.01
CA ALA A 54 -7.22 15.90 -7.21
C ALA A 54 -6.06 14.99 -6.78
N CYS A 55 -6.34 13.77 -6.33
CA CYS A 55 -5.33 12.80 -5.91
C CYS A 55 -4.36 12.45 -7.04
N GLU A 56 -4.86 12.26 -8.26
CA GLU A 56 -4.04 11.97 -9.44
C GLU A 56 -3.17 13.17 -9.90
N ASP A 57 -3.55 14.41 -9.53
CA ASP A 57 -2.81 15.64 -9.86
C ASP A 57 -1.81 16.06 -8.77
N GLN A 58 -1.90 15.47 -7.56
CA GLN A 58 -1.03 15.76 -6.43
C GLN A 58 0.17 14.80 -6.36
N PRO A 59 1.29 15.22 -5.76
CA PRO A 59 2.40 14.31 -5.49
C PRO A 59 2.03 13.32 -4.39
N ASP A 60 2.42 12.05 -4.56
CA ASP A 60 2.20 10.95 -3.59
C ASP A 60 2.49 11.33 -2.13
N SER A 61 3.53 12.14 -1.91
CA SER A 61 3.93 12.59 -0.56
C SER A 61 2.88 13.45 0.16
N GLU A 62 2.05 14.19 -0.57
CA GLU A 62 0.95 14.97 0.03
C GLU A 62 -0.28 14.09 0.28
N ILE A 63 -0.42 13.01 -0.48
CA ILE A 63 -1.51 12.05 -0.35
C ILE A 63 -1.27 11.07 0.81
N ASP A 64 -0.02 10.62 0.97
CA ASP A 64 0.43 9.77 2.08
C ASP A 64 0.07 10.36 3.46
N GLU A 65 0.10 11.69 3.60
CA GLU A 65 -0.25 12.35 4.88
C GLU A 65 -1.75 12.25 5.21
N CYS A 66 -2.60 12.31 4.19
CA CYS A 66 -4.04 12.11 4.34
C CYS A 66 -4.36 10.65 4.65
N ASP A 67 -3.82 9.73 3.85
CA ASP A 67 -3.97 8.28 4.02
C ASP A 67 -3.58 7.85 5.43
N ALA A 68 -2.36 8.21 5.87
CA ALA A 68 -1.88 7.89 7.21
C ALA A 68 -2.73 8.49 8.33
N CYS A 69 -3.42 9.61 8.09
CA CYS A 69 -4.33 10.21 9.06
C CYS A 69 -5.65 9.43 9.14
N LEU A 70 -6.24 9.08 7.99
CA LEU A 70 -7.46 8.28 7.91
C LEU A 70 -7.26 6.88 8.51
N ASP A 71 -6.08 6.29 8.31
CA ASP A 71 -5.69 5.00 8.86
C ASP A 71 -5.34 5.03 10.36
N SER A 72 -5.16 6.22 10.95
CA SER A 72 -4.75 6.35 12.34
C SER A 72 -5.89 6.04 13.32
N GLU A 73 -5.76 4.95 14.06
CA GLU A 73 -6.74 4.55 15.08
C GLU A 73 -7.00 5.67 16.11
N GLY A 74 -8.24 6.17 16.12
CA GLY A 74 -8.69 7.17 17.09
C GLY A 74 -8.52 8.63 16.68
N MET A 75 -8.01 8.92 15.48
CA MET A 75 -8.19 10.23 14.85
C MET A 75 -9.59 10.30 14.22
N GLY A 76 -10.32 11.38 14.52
CA GLY A 76 -11.55 11.68 13.82
C GLY A 76 -11.27 12.33 12.46
N CYS A 77 -12.23 12.21 11.55
CA CYS A 77 -12.18 12.82 10.22
C CYS A 77 -11.90 14.32 10.28
N ALA A 78 -12.50 15.02 11.25
CA ALA A 78 -12.30 16.45 11.45
C ALA A 78 -10.84 16.82 11.77
N GLU A 79 -10.09 15.90 12.38
CA GLU A 79 -8.66 16.07 12.63
C GLU A 79 -7.82 15.84 11.38
N CYS A 80 -8.32 15.05 10.42
CA CYS A 80 -7.68 14.74 9.14
C CYS A 80 -8.02 15.71 8.00
N THR A 81 -8.97 16.63 8.20
CA THR A 81 -9.37 17.60 7.17
C THR A 81 -8.19 18.42 6.64
N LEU A 82 -7.21 18.75 7.50
CA LEU A 82 -6.05 19.53 7.08
C LEU A 82 -5.08 18.71 6.23
N GLN A 83 -4.88 17.44 6.55
CA GLN A 83 -4.02 16.52 5.82
C GLN A 83 -4.66 16.15 4.47
N CYS A 84 -5.99 16.04 4.44
CA CYS A 84 -6.74 15.73 3.23
C CYS A 84 -7.12 16.98 2.41
N ALA A 85 -6.80 18.20 2.86
CA ALA A 85 -7.11 19.44 2.13
C ALA A 85 -6.66 19.45 0.65
N PRO A 86 -5.51 18.86 0.25
CA PRO A 86 -5.11 18.75 -1.15
C PRO A 86 -6.10 17.99 -2.05
N LEU A 87 -6.98 17.17 -1.45
CA LEU A 87 -7.98 16.32 -2.13
C LEU A 87 -9.35 17.02 -2.32
N GLY A 88 -9.47 18.32 -2.05
CA GLY A 88 -10.67 19.09 -2.37
C GLY A 88 -11.57 19.48 -1.19
N PHE A 89 -11.01 19.64 0.02
CA PHE A 89 -11.71 20.23 1.17
C PHE A 89 -11.61 21.76 1.24
#